data_AF-A0A7Z0N1Z6-F1
#
_entry.id   AF-A0A7Z0N1Z6-F1
#
_cell.length_a   1.000
_cell.length_b   1.000
_cell.length_c   1.000
_cell.angle_alpha   90.00
_cell.angle_beta   90.00
_cell.angle_gamma   90.00
#
_symmetry.space_group_name_H-M   'P 1'
#
loop_
_entity.id
_entity.type
_entity.pdbx_description
1 polymer ?
#
loop_
_entity_poly.entity_id
_entity_poly.type
_entity_poly.pdbx_seq_one_letter_code
_entity_poly.pdbx_strand_id
1 'polypeptide(L)'
;MTASDHPHIEALIKDEGHVMIGAIQPVHNAAVAYDGKQAVAMLRYRPGESLTSILKRLDAAIATAQASGERVDEWNQPGAKWT
;
A
#
# COMPACT_ATOMS: atom_id res chain seq x y z
N MET A 1 -11.95 -11.63 20.32
CA MET A 1 -11.11 -10.77 19.48
C MET A 1 -11.50 -11.05 18.04
N THR A 2 -12.13 -10.10 17.35
CA THR A 2 -12.35 -10.21 15.91
C THR A 2 -11.00 -10.06 15.21
N ALA A 3 -10.63 -10.99 14.34
CA ALA A 3 -9.46 -10.82 13.49
C ALA A 3 -9.68 -9.57 12.62
N SER A 4 -8.65 -8.74 12.48
CA SER A 4 -8.69 -7.60 11.55
C SER A 4 -8.80 -8.12 10.12
N ASP A 5 -9.61 -7.45 9.30
CA ASP A 5 -9.66 -7.69 7.84
C ASP A 5 -8.36 -7.26 7.13
N HIS A 6 -7.47 -6.54 7.85
CA HIS A 6 -6.19 -6.03 7.34
C HIS A 6 -5.09 -6.21 8.41
N PRO A 7 -4.68 -7.46 8.72
CA PRO A 7 -3.76 -7.75 9.80
C PRO A 7 -2.35 -7.18 9.56
N HIS A 8 -1.89 -7.06 8.32
CA HIS A 8 -0.57 -6.54 8.00
C HIS A 8 -0.51 -5.01 8.08
N ILE A 9 -1.59 -4.32 7.66
CA ILE A 9 -1.73 -2.88 7.91
C ILE A 9 -1.75 -2.60 9.41
N GLU A 10 -2.52 -3.37 10.18
CA GLU A 10 -2.59 -3.20 11.63
C GLU A 10 -1.24 -3.44 12.32
N ALA A 11 -0.52 -4.50 11.93
CA ALA A 11 0.81 -4.78 12.45
C ALA A 11 1.80 -3.65 12.11
N LEU A 12 1.76 -3.14 10.87
CA LEU A 12 2.60 -2.03 10.44
C LEU A 12 2.36 -0.77 11.26
N ILE A 13 1.10 -0.41 11.54
CA ILE A 13 0.78 0.77 12.36
C ILE A 13 1.21 0.59 13.82
N LYS A 14 1.11 -0.63 14.36
CA LYS A 14 1.58 -0.94 15.72
C LYS A 14 3.10 -0.87 15.85
N ASP A 15 3.82 -1.13 14.78
CA ASP A 15 5.29 -1.06 14.70
C ASP A 15 5.77 0.31 14.18
N GLU A 16 5.12 1.39 14.62
CA GLU A 16 5.44 2.79 14.29
C GLU A 16 5.32 3.19 12.80
N GLY A 17 4.79 2.31 11.97
CA GLY A 17 4.49 2.58 10.57
C GLY A 17 3.21 3.41 10.36
N HIS A 18 2.96 3.79 9.10
CA HIS A 18 1.73 4.46 8.70
C HIS A 18 1.27 4.09 7.30
N VAL A 19 -0.01 4.37 7.03
CA VAL A 19 -0.61 4.26 5.70
C VAL A 19 -1.13 5.62 5.28
N MET A 20 -0.76 6.03 4.06
CA MET A 20 -1.29 7.22 3.41
C MET A 20 -2.18 6.81 2.24
N ILE A 21 -3.39 7.37 2.16
CA ILE A 21 -4.34 7.12 1.06
C ILE A 21 -4.84 8.46 0.54
N GLY A 22 -4.85 8.61 -0.77
CA GLY A 22 -5.34 9.80 -1.46
C GLY A 22 -4.36 10.33 -2.49
N ALA A 23 -4.42 11.63 -2.76
CA ALA A 23 -3.52 12.29 -3.69
C ALA A 23 -2.12 12.47 -3.09
N ILE A 24 -1.11 11.91 -3.75
CA ILE A 24 0.31 11.99 -3.38
C ILE A 24 1.07 12.44 -4.61
N GLN A 25 1.25 13.75 -4.76
CA GLN A 25 1.85 14.34 -5.97
C GLN A 25 3.18 13.67 -6.36
N PRO A 26 3.39 13.31 -7.64
CA PRO A 26 2.55 13.58 -8.81
C PRO A 26 1.41 12.57 -9.06
N VAL A 27 1.22 11.58 -8.18
CA VAL A 27 0.18 10.56 -8.30
C VAL A 27 -1.15 11.04 -7.72
N HIS A 28 -2.18 11.13 -8.55
CA HIS A 28 -3.47 11.71 -8.15
C HIS A 28 -4.24 10.89 -7.13
N ASN A 29 -4.16 9.55 -7.16
CA ASN A 29 -4.85 8.68 -6.20
C ASN A 29 -4.03 7.41 -5.98
N ALA A 30 -3.53 7.23 -4.76
CA ALA A 30 -2.70 6.10 -4.40
C ALA A 30 -2.89 5.68 -2.94
N ALA A 31 -2.32 4.51 -2.61
CA ALA A 31 -2.16 4.04 -1.26
C ALA A 31 -0.70 3.65 -1.03
N VAL A 32 -0.10 4.15 0.05
CA VAL A 32 1.30 3.89 0.42
C VAL A 32 1.34 3.37 1.84
N ALA A 33 2.11 2.30 2.05
CA ALA A 33 2.45 1.80 3.37
C ALA A 33 3.93 2.06 3.66
N TYR A 34 4.21 2.62 4.83
CA TYR A 34 5.55 3.00 5.29
C TYR A 34 5.83 2.36 6.65
N ASP A 35 6.98 1.70 6.80
CA ASP A 35 7.33 0.89 7.99
C ASP A 35 8.12 1.67 9.06
N GLY A 36 8.13 3.01 8.99
CA GLY A 36 8.97 3.85 9.85
C GLY A 36 10.36 4.14 9.27
N LYS A 37 10.77 3.42 8.21
CA LYS A 37 12.09 3.58 7.57
C LYS A 37 11.96 3.84 6.07
N GLN A 38 11.13 3.06 5.39
CA GLN A 38 10.92 3.12 3.95
C GLN A 38 9.49 2.76 3.56
N ALA A 39 9.10 3.12 2.33
CA ALA A 39 7.87 2.61 1.76
C ALA A 39 8.03 1.10 1.50
N VAL A 40 7.04 0.29 1.89
CA VAL A 40 7.05 -1.17 1.67
C VAL A 40 6.02 -1.59 0.63
N ALA A 41 4.99 -0.77 0.42
CA ALA A 41 4.03 -0.95 -0.66
C ALA A 41 3.56 0.41 -1.19
N MET A 42 3.48 0.54 -2.51
CA MET A 42 3.03 1.75 -3.22
C MET A 42 2.09 1.34 -4.34
N LEU A 43 0.78 1.50 -4.10
CA LEU A 43 -0.28 1.07 -5.00
C LEU A 43 -0.97 2.28 -5.63
N ARG A 44 -1.47 2.10 -6.85
CA ARG A 44 -2.34 3.08 -7.51
C ARG A 44 -3.80 2.69 -7.30
N TYR A 45 -4.66 3.68 -7.18
CA TYR A 45 -6.10 3.44 -7.34
C TYR A 45 -6.39 3.01 -8.77
N ARG A 46 -7.13 1.91 -8.93
CA ARG A 46 -7.68 1.51 -10.22
C ARG A 46 -8.98 2.28 -10.49
N PRO A 47 -9.35 2.52 -11.76
CA PRO A 47 -10.64 3.13 -12.10
C PRO A 47 -11.80 2.33 -11.47
N GLY A 48 -12.65 3.00 -10.69
CA GLY A 48 -13.80 2.38 -10.02
C GLY A 48 -13.46 1.52 -8.78
N GLU A 49 -12.20 1.50 -8.33
CA GLU A 49 -11.80 0.76 -7.14
C GLU A 49 -12.37 1.39 -5.86
N SER A 50 -12.99 0.56 -5.00
CA SER A 50 -13.49 1.00 -3.70
C SER A 50 -12.36 1.13 -2.68
N LEU A 51 -12.56 1.95 -1.64
CA LEU A 51 -11.61 2.08 -0.53
C LEU A 51 -11.29 0.72 0.11
N THR A 52 -12.30 -0.12 0.34
CA THR A 52 -12.10 -1.47 0.89
C THR A 52 -11.25 -2.35 -0.04
N SER A 53 -11.43 -2.24 -1.35
CA SER A 53 -10.63 -3.02 -2.32
C SER A 53 -9.15 -2.64 -2.27
N ILE A 54 -8.84 -1.34 -2.27
CA ILE A 54 -7.44 -0.90 -2.22
C ILE A 54 -6.80 -1.22 -0.85
N LEU A 55 -7.55 -1.15 0.24
CA LEU A 55 -7.05 -1.55 1.57
C LEU A 55 -6.69 -3.04 1.61
N LYS A 56 -7.53 -3.92 1.05
CA LYS A 56 -7.21 -5.36 0.93
C LYS A 56 -5.99 -5.61 0.05
N ARG A 57 -5.87 -4.89 -1.06
CA ARG A 57 -4.68 -4.96 -1.93
C ARG A 57 -3.43 -4.48 -1.22
N LEU A 58 -3.53 -3.39 -0.44
CA LEU A 58 -2.41 -2.84 0.31
C LEU A 58 -1.95 -3.81 1.39
N ASP A 59 -2.88 -4.41 2.12
CA ASP A 59 -2.58 -5.42 3.13
C ASP A 59 -1.82 -6.62 2.54
N ALA A 60 -2.31 -7.17 1.42
CA ALA A 60 -1.64 -8.23 0.69
C ALA A 60 -0.26 -7.82 0.13
N ALA A 61 -0.11 -6.57 -0.30
CA ALA A 61 1.15 -6.04 -0.78
C ALA A 61 2.20 -5.91 0.34
N ILE A 62 1.79 -5.50 1.55
CA ILE A 62 2.66 -5.50 2.74
C ILE A 62 3.09 -6.94 3.06
N ALA A 63 2.16 -7.90 3.06
CA ALA A 63 2.48 -9.30 3.28
C ALA A 63 3.49 -9.84 2.27
N THR A 64 3.33 -9.47 1.00
CA THR A 64 4.25 -9.83 -0.08
C THR A 64 5.63 -9.24 0.16
N ALA A 65 5.72 -7.95 0.49
CA ALA A 65 6.99 -7.28 0.76
C ALA A 65 7.73 -7.86 1.97
N GLN A 66 6.99 -8.25 3.01
CA GLN A 66 7.53 -8.94 4.18
C GLN A 66 8.11 -10.32 3.81
N ALA A 67 7.43 -11.06 2.93
CA ALA A 67 7.86 -12.40 2.51
C ALA A 67 9.02 -12.38 1.51
N SER A 68 9.05 -11.42 0.58
CA SER A 68 10.11 -11.32 -0.45
C SER A 68 11.31 -10.50 0.01
N GLY A 69 11.13 -9.60 0.98
CA GLY A 69 12.10 -8.55 1.29
C GLY A 69 12.15 -7.42 0.27
N GLU A 70 11.30 -7.44 -0.75
CA GLU A 70 11.24 -6.45 -1.82
C GLU A 70 9.95 -5.63 -1.76
N ARG A 71 10.08 -4.30 -1.91
CA ARG A 71 8.94 -3.38 -1.95
C ARG A 71 8.02 -3.68 -3.13
N VAL A 72 6.70 -3.69 -2.87
CA VAL A 72 5.69 -3.76 -3.93
C VAL A 72 5.45 -2.35 -4.48
N ASP A 73 5.84 -2.12 -5.74
CA ASP A 73 5.75 -0.80 -6.38
C ASP A 73 4.96 -0.86 -7.70
N GLU A 74 3.76 -0.27 -7.71
CA GLU A 74 2.96 -0.05 -8.92
C GLU A 74 3.27 1.31 -9.58
N TRP A 75 4.01 2.19 -8.92
CA TRP A 75 4.31 3.53 -9.41
C TRP A 75 5.46 3.52 -10.40
N ASN A 76 6.54 2.79 -10.09
CA ASN A 76 7.78 2.79 -10.89
C ASN A 76 7.92 1.55 -11.78
N GLN A 77 6.82 0.99 -12.27
CA GLN A 77 6.90 -0.14 -13.20
C GLN A 77 7.39 0.30 -14.59
N PRO A 78 8.20 -0.52 -15.29
CA PRO A 78 8.60 -0.25 -16.66
C PRO A 78 7.37 0.01 -17.56
N GLY A 79 7.31 1.20 -18.16
CA GLY A 79 6.20 1.59 -19.04
C GLY A 79 4.99 2.25 -18.35
N ALA A 80 5.08 2.56 -17.05
CA ALA A 80 4.02 3.29 -16.36
C ALA A 80 3.84 4.70 -16.96
N LYS A 81 2.69 4.93 -17.60
CA LYS A 81 2.29 6.26 -18.08
C LYS A 81 1.67 7.04 -16.92
N TRP A 82 2.13 8.28 -16.73
CA TRP A 82 1.61 9.23 -15.76
C TRP A 82 0.58 10.08 -16.51
N THR A 83 -0.64 9.57 -16.62
CA THR A 83 -1.77 10.26 -17.27
C THR A 83 -2.97 10.19 -16.38
#